data_AF-A0A2S9G1J1-F1
#
_entry.id   AF-A0A2S9G1J1-F1
#
_cell.length_a   1.000
_cell.length_b   1.000
_cell.length_c   1.000
_cell.angle_alpha   90.00
_cell.angle_beta   90.00
_cell.angle_gamma   90.00
#
_symmetry.space_group_name_H-M   'P 1'
#
loop_
_entity.id
_entity.type
_entity.pdbx_description
1 polymer ?
#
loop_
_entity_poly.entity_id
_entity_poly.type
_entity_poly.pdbx_seq_one_letter_code
_entity_poly.pdbx_strand_id
1 'polypeptide(L)' 'MAGLASTVWLAELGYRVTLLESNGALGGRTIGLTSGRGEAIENGQHVLAGSYENIFRYLDSVGTRHLLEFPDDFG' A
#
# COMPACT_ATOMS: atom_id res chain seq x y z
N MET A 1 -4.52 0.39 -4.57
CA MET A 1 -4.82 -0.54 -3.45
C MET A 1 -5.70 -1.73 -3.82
N ALA A 2 -6.93 -1.57 -4.34
CA ALA A 2 -7.84 -2.70 -4.54
C ALA A 2 -7.25 -3.90 -5.32
N GLY A 3 -6.64 -3.67 -6.49
CA GLY A 3 -6.04 -4.75 -7.29
C GLY A 3 -4.86 -5.47 -6.61
N LEU A 4 -4.04 -4.73 -5.86
CA LEU A 4 -2.94 -5.31 -5.07
C LEU A 4 -3.49 -6.17 -3.92
N ALA A 5 -4.49 -5.67 -3.19
CA ALA A 5 -5.13 -6.41 -2.10
C ALA A 5 -5.77 -7.72 -2.58
N SER A 6 -6.55 -7.66 -3.67
CA SER A 6 -7.15 -8.86 -4.27
C SER A 6 -6.10 -9.85 -4.74
N THR A 7 -4.98 -9.38 -5.30
CA THR A 7 -3.88 -10.25 -5.76
C THR A 7 -3.25 -10.99 -4.60
N VAL A 8 -2.99 -10.30 -3.49
CA VAL A 8 -2.42 -10.91 -2.28
C VAL A 8 -3.33 -12.00 -1.74
N TRP A 9 -4.62 -11.74 -1.56
CA TRP A 9 -5.54 -12.75 -1.01
C TRP A 9 -5.77 -13.93 -1.96
N LEU A 10 -5.83 -13.69 -3.28
CA LEU A 10 -5.90 -14.79 -4.25
C LEU A 10 -4.61 -15.63 -4.24
N ALA A 11 -3.45 -15.01 -4.11
CA ALA A 11 -2.19 -15.72 -3.99
C ALA A 11 -2.10 -16.53 -2.68
N GLU A 12 -2.58 -15.99 -1.55
CA GLU A 12 -2.67 -16.71 -0.26
C GLU A 12 -3.55 -17.96 -0.36
N LEU A 13 -4.60 -17.93 -1.20
CA LEU A 13 -5.45 -19.08 -1.50
C LEU A 13 -4.80 -20.08 -2.48
N GLY A 14 -3.57 -19.84 -2.93
CA GLY A 14 -2.82 -20.71 -3.83
C GLY A 14 -3.11 -20.50 -5.31
N TYR A 15 -3.85 -19.45 -5.69
CA TYR A 15 -4.08 -19.15 -7.11
C TYR A 15 -2.86 -18.49 -7.75
N ARG A 16 -2.58 -18.86 -9.00
CA ARG A 16 -1.62 -18.13 -9.83
C ARG A 16 -2.27 -16.89 -10.41
N VAL A 17 -1.88 -15.72 -9.91
CA VAL A 17 -2.46 -14.42 -10.31
C VAL A 17 -1.54 -13.71 -11.30
N THR A 18 -2.12 -13.07 -12.32
CA THR A 18 -1.44 -12.10 -13.17
C THR A 18 -2.10 -10.74 -12.98
N LEU A 19 -1.36 -9.77 -12.43
CA LEU A 19 -1.82 -8.40 -12.22
C LEU A 19 -1.26 -7.49 -13.32
N LEU A 20 -2.14 -6.74 -14.00
CA LEU A 20 -1.78 -5.82 -15.09
C LEU A 20 -2.04 -4.38 -14.64
N GLU A 21 -1.05 -3.50 -14.79
CA GLU A 21 -1.12 -2.08 -14.46
C GLU A 21 -0.84 -1.25 -15.71
N SER A 22 -1.71 -0.28 -16.01
CA SER A 22 -1.61 0.51 -17.25
C SER A 22 -0.64 1.67 -17.14
N ASN A 23 -0.43 2.21 -15.93
CA ASN A 23 0.25 3.49 -15.73
C ASN A 23 1.76 3.37 -15.49
N GLY A 24 2.34 2.17 -15.61
CA GLY A 24 3.79 1.94 -15.48
C GLY A 24 4.36 2.07 -14.07
N ALA A 25 3.53 2.42 -13.07
CA ALA A 25 3.89 2.48 -11.66
C ALA A 25 2.78 1.85 -10.80
N LEU A 26 3.19 1.06 -9.80
CA LEU A 26 2.27 0.38 -8.89
C LEU A 26 1.70 1.34 -7.83
N GLY A 27 0.48 1.06 -7.36
CA GLY A 27 -0.15 1.77 -6.24
C GLY A 27 -1.44 2.50 -6.61
N GLY A 28 -1.64 2.85 -7.87
CA GLY A 28 -2.79 3.63 -8.32
C GLY A 28 -2.81 5.00 -7.63
N ARG A 29 -3.85 5.29 -6.82
CA ARG A 29 -3.95 6.56 -6.08
C ARG A 29 -2.92 6.72 -4.94
N THR A 30 -2.18 5.67 -4.60
CA THR A 30 -1.14 5.69 -3.55
C THR A 30 0.26 5.56 -4.16
N ILE A 31 0.46 6.09 -5.36
CA ILE A 31 1.78 6.08 -6.03
C ILE A 31 2.71 7.05 -5.30
N GLY A 32 3.91 6.55 -4.98
CA GLY A 32 5.09 7.34 -4.67
C GLY A 32 6.07 7.28 -5.85
N LEU A 33 6.65 8.42 -6.20
CA LEU A 33 7.67 8.58 -7.25
C LEU A 33 8.94 9.15 -6.63
N THR A 34 10.09 8.90 -7.24
CA THR A 34 11.34 9.57 -6.86
C THR A 34 11.66 10.66 -7.88
N SER A 35 11.89 11.87 -7.40
CA SER A 35 12.31 13.00 -8.23
C SER A 35 13.69 12.73 -8.85
N GLY A 36 14.05 13.46 -9.91
CA GLY A 36 15.39 13.38 -10.50
C GLY A 36 16.52 13.79 -9.54
N ARG A 37 16.20 14.34 -8.36
CA ARG A 37 17.14 14.71 -7.29
C ARG A 37 17.15 13.71 -6.12
N GLY A 38 16.37 12.62 -6.20
CA GLY A 38 16.30 11.59 -5.17
C GLY A 38 15.23 11.83 -4.09
N GLU A 39 14.40 12.87 -4.23
CA GLU A 39 13.34 13.18 -3.25
C GLU A 39 12.10 12.30 -3.49
N ALA A 40 11.46 11.82 -2.43
CA ALA A 40 10.18 11.13 -2.54
C ALA A 40 9.05 12.14 -2.82
N ILE A 41 8.25 11.87 -3.85
CA ILE A 41 7.08 12.64 -4.26
C ILE A 41 5.87 11.71 -4.20
N GLU A 42 4.88 12.06 -3.39
CA GLU A 42 3.63 11.30 -3.27
C GLU A 42 2.47 12.06 -3.91
N ASN A 43 1.45 11.32 -4.38
CA ASN A 43 0.25 11.90 -4.99
C ASN A 43 -0.74 12.51 -3.96
N GLY A 44 -0.32 12.67 -2.72
CA GLY A 44 -1.11 13.24 -1.62
C GLY A 44 -0.68 12.68 -0.26
N GLN A 45 -1.24 13.22 0.82
CA GLN A 45 -1.06 12.61 2.15
C GLN A 45 -1.98 11.40 2.31
N HIS A 46 -1.43 10.30 2.80
CA HIS A 46 -2.14 9.05 3.02
C HIS A 46 -2.33 8.78 4.52
N VAL A 47 -3.43 9.28 5.08
CA VAL A 47 -3.83 8.99 6.47
C VAL A 47 -4.75 7.78 6.50
N LEU A 48 -4.47 6.84 7.40
CA LEU A 48 -5.30 5.65 7.61
C LEU A 48 -6.08 5.79 8.92
N ALA A 49 -7.39 5.51 8.88
CA ALA A 49 -8.18 5.46 10.09
C ALA A 49 -7.94 4.15 10.85
N GLY A 50 -7.92 4.20 12.18
CA GLY A 50 -7.73 3.02 13.03
C GLY A 50 -8.81 1.93 12.88
N SER A 51 -9.96 2.26 12.31
CA SER A 51 -11.03 1.30 12.02
C SER A 51 -10.83 0.52 10.70
N TYR A 52 -9.75 0.77 9.94
CA TYR A 52 -9.52 0.13 8.65
C TYR A 52 -8.88 -1.26 8.80
N GLU A 53 -9.57 -2.20 9.43
CA GLU A 53 -9.04 -3.55 9.72
C GLU A 53 -8.43 -4.24 8.49
N ASN A 54 -9.07 -4.11 7.33
CA ASN A 54 -8.59 -4.73 6.08
C ASN A 54 -7.26 -4.14 5.58
N ILE A 55 -6.97 -2.86 5.86
CA ILE A 55 -5.67 -2.28 5.47
C ILE A 55 -4.56 -2.85 6.35
N PHE A 56 -4.81 -3.02 7.65
CA PHE A 56 -3.82 -3.59 8.56
C PHE A 56 -3.56 -5.06 8.24
N ARG A 57 -4.62 -5.85 8.01
CA ARG A 57 -4.48 -7.23 7.51
C ARG A 57 -3.62 -7.27 6.24
N TYR A 58 -3.90 -6.40 5.28
CA TYR A 58 -3.13 -6.34 4.03
C TYR A 58 -1.65 -6.03 4.29
N LEU A 59 -1.35 -5.04 5.14
CA LEU A 59 0.02 -4.68 5.52
C LEU A 59 0.74 -5.83 6.25
N ASP A 60 0.03 -6.59 7.08
CA ASP A 60 0.55 -7.81 7.72
C ASP A 60 0.86 -8.89 6.68
N SER A 61 -0.07 -9.15 5.74
CA SER A 61 0.10 -10.14 4.66
C SER A 61 1.32 -9.86 3.79
N VAL A 62 1.63 -8.59 3.52
CA VAL A 62 2.81 -8.22 2.72
C VAL A 62 4.04 -7.89 3.59
N GLY A 63 3.95 -8.05 4.91
CA GLY A 63 5.07 -7.89 5.86
C GLY A 63 5.50 -6.45 6.13
N THR A 64 4.68 -5.45 5.80
CA THR A 64 5.03 -4.02 5.88
C THR A 64 4.35 -3.27 7.02
N ARG A 65 3.65 -3.97 7.92
CA ARG A 65 2.94 -3.36 9.05
C ARG A 65 3.79 -2.44 9.92
N HIS A 66 5.09 -2.73 10.02
CA HIS A 66 6.08 -1.99 10.78
C HIS A 66 6.47 -0.64 10.15
N LEU A 67 6.14 -0.41 8.88
CA LEU A 67 6.36 0.88 8.21
C LEU A 67 5.25 1.90 8.49
N LEU A 68 4.19 1.49 9.18
CA LEU A 68 3.12 2.40 9.56
C LEU A 68 3.54 3.20 10.80
N GLU A 69 3.65 4.51 10.63
CA GLU A 69 3.83 5.44 11.73
C GLU A 69 2.46 5.80 12.32
N PHE A 70 2.35 5.66 13.63
CA PHE A 70 1.25 6.25 14.37
C PHE A 70 1.67 7.66 14.76
N PRO A 71 0.79 8.67 14.64
CA PRO A 71 1.03 9.93 15.32
C PRO A 71 1.27 9.60 16.78
N ASP A 72 2.43 9.99 17.33
CA ASP A 72 2.66 9.89 18.77
C ASP A 72 1.46 10.48 19.51
N ASP A 73 1.08 9.89 20.65
CA ASP A 73 0.04 10.42 21.53
C ASP A 73 0.24 11.93 21.60
N PHE A 74 -0.74 12.69 21.09
CA PHE A 74 -0.69 14.16 21.05
C PHE A 74 -0.32 14.67 22.46
N GLY A 75 0.96 15.01 22.63
CA GLY A 75 1.47 15.76 23.77
C GLY A 75 1.06 17.22 23.67
#